data_AF-A0AAV0X487-F1
#
_entry.id   AF-A0AAV0X487-F1
#
_cell.length_a   1.000
_cell.length_b   1.000
_cell.length_c   1.000
_cell.angle_alpha   90.00
_cell.angle_beta   90.00
_cell.angle_gamma   90.00
#
_symmetry.space_group_name_H-M   'P 1'
#
loop_
_entity.id
_entity.type
_entity.pdbx_description
1 polymer ?
#
loop_
_entity_poly.entity_id
_entity_poly.type
_entity_poly.pdbx_seq_one_letter_code
_entity_poly.pdbx_strand_id
1 'polypeptide(L)'
;MSELEKREIQLSSVQDRGEALILQGHLASKCIEAYISALQTQWTWLLQLTLCLETHLKHATYYHQFYTDVKEAEHWLNKRDELLNSVFSQSEFSLDDGERLLKGMQDLREELNNFSEVIGTLEDRSRQVVPLKQRRLPITRPIPVNAICSFKQNGINVEKGSQWLLHDNSGRIKWRVSRGMNLTDDSNVPGVVFLIPPPDQEALDSVDRLRRAYDVQTALWQRKQLRMRQNMIFATIKVVKGWDLAQFLAMGADQRNAIRKALNEDANKLLREGD
;
A
#
# COMPACT_ATOMS: atom_id res chain seq x y z
N MET A 1 26.04 -5.00 8.85
CA MET A 1 27.12 -4.35 8.08
C MET A 1 28.40 -4.26 8.90
N SER A 2 28.43 -3.53 10.02
CA SER A 2 29.66 -3.33 10.83
C SER A 2 30.43 -4.60 11.23
N GLU A 3 29.76 -5.71 11.54
CA GLU A 3 30.47 -6.96 11.86
C GLU A 3 31.09 -7.64 10.63
N LEU A 4 30.41 -7.61 9.48
CA LEU A 4 30.92 -8.18 8.22
C LEU A 4 32.19 -7.46 7.77
N GLU A 5 32.22 -6.13 7.83
CA GLU A 5 33.39 -5.30 7.49
C GLU A 5 34.60 -5.67 8.36
N LYS A 6 34.40 -5.91 9.65
CA LYS A 6 35.47 -6.36 10.55
C LYS A 6 35.98 -7.75 10.20
N ARG A 7 35.08 -8.66 9.80
CA ARG A 7 35.46 -10.03 9.38
C ARG A 7 36.16 -10.06 8.03
N GLU A 8 35.83 -9.13 7.13
CA GLU A 8 36.49 -8.99 5.83
C GLU A 8 38.00 -8.72 5.99
N ILE A 9 38.37 -7.82 6.92
CA ILE A 9 39.78 -7.53 7.24
C ILE A 9 40.51 -8.79 7.73
N GLN A 10 39.86 -9.55 8.62
CA GLN A 10 40.43 -10.79 9.15
C GLN A 10 40.57 -11.85 8.05
N LEU A 11 39.58 -11.96 7.17
CA LEU A 11 39.58 -12.89 6.05
C LEU A 11 40.69 -12.56 5.05
N SER A 12 40.83 -11.29 4.66
CA SER A 12 41.93 -10.83 3.80
C SER A 12 43.29 -11.16 4.41
N SER A 13 43.48 -10.90 5.71
CA SER A 13 44.74 -11.22 6.39
C SER A 13 45.07 -12.72 6.39
N VAL A 14 44.05 -13.58 6.54
CA VAL A 14 44.23 -15.05 6.47
C VAL A 14 44.54 -15.49 5.04
N GLN A 15 43.92 -14.89 4.04
CA GLN A 15 44.20 -15.16 2.63
C GLN A 15 45.62 -14.76 2.25
N ASP A 16 46.06 -13.54 2.59
CA ASP A 16 47.41 -13.04 2.29
C ASP A 16 48.50 -13.95 2.89
N ARG A 17 48.29 -14.40 4.14
CA ARG A 17 49.20 -15.34 4.81
C ARG A 17 49.22 -16.71 4.13
N GLY A 18 48.06 -17.19 3.70
CA GLY A 18 47.92 -18.45 3.00
C GLY A 18 48.59 -18.43 1.63
N GLU A 19 48.38 -17.37 0.86
CA GLU A 19 49.01 -17.14 -0.45
C GLU A 19 50.53 -17.02 -0.32
N ALA A 20 51.05 -16.34 0.73
CA ALA A 20 52.47 -16.27 1.00
C ALA A 20 53.10 -17.65 1.26
N LEU A 21 52.42 -18.53 2.00
CA LEU A 21 52.89 -19.91 2.24
C LEU A 21 52.91 -20.74 0.95
N ILE A 22 51.91 -20.56 0.08
CA ILE A 22 51.86 -21.21 -1.23
C ILE A 22 53.05 -20.73 -2.09
N LEU A 23 53.30 -19.43 -2.13
CA LEU A 23 54.39 -18.82 -2.91
C LEU A 23 55.78 -19.24 -2.40
N GLN A 24 55.92 -19.50 -1.10
CA GLN A 24 57.14 -20.05 -0.49
C GLN A 24 57.33 -21.55 -0.73
N GLY A 25 56.42 -22.23 -1.43
CA GLY A 25 56.53 -23.66 -1.74
C GLY A 25 56.31 -24.56 -0.52
N HIS A 26 55.44 -24.15 0.42
CA HIS A 26 55.16 -24.92 1.62
C HIS A 26 54.68 -26.35 1.29
N LEU A 27 55.13 -27.35 2.06
CA LEU A 27 54.84 -28.79 1.84
C LEU A 27 53.34 -29.09 1.71
N ALA A 28 52.51 -28.33 2.42
CA ALA A 28 51.05 -28.46 2.44
C ALA A 28 50.31 -27.47 1.50
N SER A 29 50.98 -26.87 0.51
CA SER A 29 50.40 -25.82 -0.35
C SER A 29 49.05 -26.19 -0.96
N LYS A 30 48.90 -27.43 -1.46
CA LYS A 30 47.62 -27.92 -2.02
C LYS A 30 46.47 -27.91 -1.01
N CYS A 31 46.77 -28.23 0.25
CA CYS A 31 45.78 -28.22 1.33
C CYS A 31 45.40 -26.77 1.67
N ILE A 32 46.40 -25.90 1.82
CA ILE A 32 46.20 -24.47 2.10
C ILE A 32 45.33 -23.82 1.00
N GLU A 33 45.65 -24.08 -0.27
CA GLU A 33 44.90 -23.58 -1.43
C GLU A 33 43.43 -24.04 -1.40
N ALA A 34 43.17 -25.32 -1.10
CA ALA A 34 41.81 -25.85 -0.99
C ALA A 34 41.00 -25.16 0.12
N TYR A 35 41.62 -24.91 1.28
CA TYR A 35 40.96 -24.21 2.39
C TYR A 35 40.72 -22.72 2.09
N ILE A 36 41.67 -22.02 1.45
CA ILE A 36 41.49 -20.64 1.01
C ILE A 36 40.34 -20.54 0.01
N SER A 37 40.29 -21.44 -0.97
CA SER A 37 39.22 -21.50 -1.97
C SER A 37 37.85 -21.75 -1.33
N ALA A 38 37.78 -22.68 -0.37
CA ALA A 38 36.57 -22.94 0.39
C ALA A 38 36.13 -21.70 1.20
N LEU A 39 37.07 -21.02 1.86
CA LEU A 39 36.81 -19.78 2.60
C LEU A 39 36.25 -18.68 1.69
N GLN A 40 36.87 -18.46 0.52
CA GLN A 40 36.41 -17.48 -0.47
C GLN A 40 35.00 -17.80 -0.98
N THR A 41 34.72 -19.08 -1.21
CA THR A 41 33.40 -19.55 -1.65
C THR A 41 32.33 -19.27 -0.58
N GLN A 42 32.61 -19.58 0.68
CA GLN A 42 31.68 -19.30 1.79
C GLN A 42 31.50 -17.79 2.00
N TRP A 43 32.57 -17.01 1.88
CA TRP A 43 32.50 -15.55 1.99
C TRP A 43 31.63 -14.94 0.90
N THR A 44 31.86 -15.34 -0.35
CA THR A 44 31.04 -14.87 -1.48
C THR A 44 29.58 -15.25 -1.29
N TRP A 45 29.29 -16.47 -0.83
CA TRP A 45 27.92 -16.90 -0.52
C TRP A 45 27.29 -16.07 0.59
N LEU A 46 28.04 -15.75 1.65
CA LEU A 46 27.57 -14.88 2.72
C LEU A 46 27.17 -13.49 2.20
N LEU A 47 27.95 -12.90 1.30
CA LEU A 47 27.61 -11.62 0.65
C LEU A 47 26.36 -11.70 -0.23
N GLN A 48 26.13 -12.84 -0.90
CA GLN A 48 24.88 -13.06 -1.63
C GLN A 48 23.68 -13.15 -0.67
N LEU A 49 23.84 -13.81 0.48
CA LEU A 49 22.81 -13.86 1.51
C LEU A 49 22.48 -12.48 2.09
N THR A 50 23.47 -11.60 2.26
CA THR A 50 23.22 -10.23 2.76
C THR A 50 22.45 -9.40 1.74
N LEU A 51 22.76 -9.53 0.44
CA LEU A 51 21.98 -8.89 -0.63
C LEU A 51 20.52 -9.40 -0.65
N CYS A 52 20.38 -10.72 -0.53
CA CYS A 52 19.08 -11.36 -0.47
C CYS A 52 18.29 -10.88 0.79
N LEU A 53 18.92 -10.76 1.95
CA LEU A 53 18.33 -10.20 3.18
C LEU A 53 17.88 -8.74 2.99
N GLU A 54 18.73 -7.89 2.45
CA GLU A 54 18.41 -6.48 2.19
C GLU A 54 17.16 -6.33 1.30
N THR A 55 17.12 -7.11 0.21
CA THR A 55 16.00 -7.10 -0.73
C THR A 55 14.71 -7.60 -0.07
N HIS A 56 14.76 -8.70 0.69
CA HIS A 56 13.60 -9.20 1.42
C HIS A 56 13.11 -8.22 2.47
N LEU A 57 14.00 -7.56 3.21
CA LEU A 57 13.64 -6.54 4.19
C LEU A 57 12.98 -5.34 3.51
N LYS A 58 13.52 -4.86 2.39
CA LYS A 58 12.90 -3.77 1.61
C LYS A 58 11.46 -4.11 1.20
N HIS A 59 11.25 -5.31 0.65
CA HIS A 59 9.91 -5.75 0.27
C HIS A 59 8.99 -6.01 1.46
N ALA A 60 9.51 -6.53 2.57
CA ALA A 60 8.74 -6.72 3.80
C ALA A 60 8.27 -5.39 4.40
N THR A 61 9.16 -4.40 4.47
CA THR A 61 8.81 -3.04 4.90
C THR A 61 7.77 -2.43 3.98
N TYR A 62 7.95 -2.54 2.66
CA TYR A 62 6.99 -2.03 1.68
C TYR A 62 5.61 -2.68 1.83
N TYR A 63 5.56 -4.01 1.97
CA TYR A 63 4.34 -4.78 2.22
C TYR A 63 3.63 -4.29 3.48
N HIS A 64 4.34 -4.24 4.61
CA HIS A 64 3.73 -3.85 5.88
C HIS A 64 3.26 -2.40 5.86
N GLN A 65 4.04 -1.48 5.29
CA GLN A 65 3.64 -0.08 5.15
C GLN A 65 2.37 0.04 4.30
N PHE A 66 2.29 -0.65 3.16
CA PHE A 66 1.11 -0.64 2.30
C PHE A 66 -0.16 -1.07 3.06
N TYR A 67 -0.12 -2.19 3.79
CA TYR A 67 -1.29 -2.66 4.54
C TYR A 67 -1.63 -1.77 5.74
N THR A 68 -0.67 -1.06 6.32
CA THR A 68 -0.94 -0.01 7.32
C THR A 68 -1.70 1.14 6.68
N ASP A 69 -1.22 1.66 5.54
CA ASP A 69 -1.84 2.79 4.85
C ASP A 69 -3.26 2.45 4.35
N VAL A 70 -3.48 1.22 3.88
CA VAL A 70 -4.82 0.71 3.52
C VAL A 70 -5.76 0.75 4.73
N LYS A 71 -5.31 0.28 5.90
CA LYS A 71 -6.13 0.32 7.13
C LYS A 71 -6.44 1.74 7.59
N GLU A 72 -5.47 2.64 7.47
CA GLU A 72 -5.68 4.06 7.78
C GLU A 72 -6.70 4.69 6.83
N ALA A 73 -6.64 4.36 5.54
CA ALA A 73 -7.61 4.77 4.55
C ALA A 73 -9.02 4.21 4.84
N GLU A 74 -9.13 2.93 5.22
CA GLU A 74 -10.42 2.32 5.60
C GLU A 74 -11.01 3.02 6.83
N HIS A 75 -10.19 3.29 7.84
CA HIS A 75 -10.61 4.01 9.05
C HIS A 75 -11.02 5.45 8.75
N TRP A 76 -10.31 6.11 7.84
CA TRP A 76 -10.63 7.46 7.39
C TRP A 76 -12.03 7.51 6.75
N LEU A 77 -12.34 6.56 5.85
CA LEU A 77 -13.65 6.45 5.21
C LEU A 77 -14.75 6.18 6.24
N ASN A 78 -14.56 5.20 7.12
CA ASN A 78 -15.54 4.84 8.15
C ASN A 78 -15.93 6.04 9.02
N LYS A 79 -14.97 6.86 9.45
CA LYS A 79 -15.25 8.07 10.24
C LYS A 79 -16.11 9.10 9.50
N ARG A 80 -15.91 9.25 8.19
CA ARG A 80 -16.72 10.19 7.39
C ARG A 80 -18.11 9.62 7.09
N ASP A 81 -18.22 8.31 6.92
CA ASP A 81 -19.54 7.65 6.86
C ASP A 81 -20.33 7.86 8.15
N GLU A 82 -19.70 7.68 9.32
CA GLU A 82 -20.31 7.99 10.62
C GLU A 82 -20.74 9.45 10.71
N LEU A 83 -19.91 10.40 10.24
CA LEU A 83 -20.24 11.83 10.24
C LEU A 83 -21.45 12.14 9.34
N LEU A 84 -21.51 11.55 8.14
CA LEU A 84 -22.62 11.67 7.19
C LEU A 84 -23.93 11.10 7.75
N ASN A 85 -23.84 10.02 8.51
CA ASN A 85 -25.00 9.36 9.09
C ASN A 85 -25.44 9.94 10.45
N SER A 86 -24.59 10.72 11.11
CA SER A 86 -24.90 11.39 12.39
C SER A 86 -25.17 12.88 12.21
N VAL A 87 -24.13 13.72 12.25
CA VAL A 87 -24.20 15.18 12.25
C VAL A 87 -24.97 15.71 11.04
N PHE A 88 -24.72 15.13 9.87
CA PHE A 88 -25.31 15.58 8.62
C PHE A 88 -26.66 14.94 8.27
N SER A 89 -27.21 14.11 9.15
CA SER A 89 -28.53 13.48 8.95
C SER A 89 -29.66 14.18 9.71
N GLN A 90 -29.39 15.34 10.32
CA GLN A 90 -30.39 16.13 11.05
C GLN A 90 -31.43 16.73 10.11
N SER A 91 -32.72 16.56 10.44
CA SER A 91 -33.85 17.10 9.68
C SER A 91 -34.37 18.43 10.20
N GLU A 92 -34.12 18.74 11.47
CA GLU A 92 -34.53 19.99 12.11
C GLU A 92 -33.31 20.69 12.69
N PHE A 93 -33.13 21.95 12.30
CA PHE A 93 -32.04 22.80 12.72
C PHE A 93 -32.45 24.27 12.64
N SER A 94 -31.78 25.14 13.39
CA SER A 94 -31.91 26.58 13.22
C SER A 94 -31.24 27.02 11.91
N LEU A 95 -31.57 28.21 11.38
CA LEU A 95 -30.95 28.70 10.14
C LEU A 95 -29.43 28.80 10.26
N ASP A 96 -28.92 29.27 11.40
CA ASP A 96 -27.48 29.37 11.67
C ASP A 96 -26.80 28.00 11.71
N ASP A 97 -27.43 27.02 12.40
CA ASP A 97 -26.93 25.64 12.40
C ASP A 97 -26.97 25.02 11.00
N GLY A 98 -27.99 25.32 10.20
CA GLY A 98 -28.12 24.86 8.81
C GLY A 98 -27.02 25.41 7.90
N GLU A 99 -26.69 26.69 8.01
CA GLU A 99 -25.55 27.30 7.29
C GLU A 99 -24.23 26.65 7.70
N ARG A 100 -24.02 26.42 9.00
CA ARG A 100 -22.83 25.72 9.51
C ARG A 100 -22.73 24.28 8.96
N LEU A 101 -23.84 23.55 8.94
CA LEU A 101 -23.90 22.19 8.39
C LEU A 101 -23.62 22.16 6.88
N LEU A 102 -24.18 23.11 6.11
CA LEU A 102 -23.93 23.23 4.67
C LEU A 102 -22.47 23.57 4.37
N LYS A 103 -21.84 24.41 5.20
CA LYS A 103 -20.40 24.68 5.09
C LYS A 103 -19.58 23.43 5.38
N GLY A 104 -19.88 22.72 6.47
CA GLY A 104 -19.21 21.46 6.80
C GLY A 104 -19.35 20.38 5.70
N MET A 105 -20.48 20.35 4.99
CA MET A 105 -20.65 19.48 3.83
C MET A 105 -19.76 19.86 2.65
N GLN A 106 -19.49 21.15 2.44
CA GLN A 106 -18.56 21.61 1.40
C GLN A 106 -17.12 21.23 1.76
N ASP A 107 -16.72 21.45 3.02
CA ASP A 107 -15.39 21.04 3.50
C ASP A 107 -15.19 19.52 3.33
N LEU A 108 -16.21 18.72 3.69
CA LEU A 108 -16.19 17.27 3.50
C LEU A 108 -16.08 16.87 2.01
N ARG A 109 -16.64 17.64 1.08
CA ARG A 109 -16.50 17.39 -0.36
C ARG A 109 -15.05 17.56 -0.81
N GLU A 110 -14.39 18.63 -0.35
CA GLU A 110 -12.98 18.87 -0.66
C GLU A 110 -12.10 17.77 -0.10
N GLU A 111 -12.36 17.33 1.13
CA GLU A 111 -11.70 16.18 1.74
C GLU A 111 -11.87 14.91 0.90
N LEU A 112 -13.09 14.60 0.45
CA LEU A 112 -13.37 13.45 -0.41
C LEU A 112 -12.65 13.54 -1.76
N ASN A 113 -12.56 14.72 -2.37
CA ASN A 113 -11.84 14.91 -3.62
C ASN A 113 -10.34 14.62 -3.43
N ASN A 114 -9.73 15.16 -2.38
CA ASN A 114 -8.32 14.91 -2.06
C ASN A 114 -8.06 13.43 -1.75
N PHE A 115 -9.02 12.75 -1.10
CA PHE A 115 -8.90 11.33 -0.79
C PHE A 115 -8.91 10.43 -2.04
N SER A 116 -9.51 10.88 -3.16
CA SER A 116 -9.42 10.16 -4.43
C SER A 116 -7.97 10.00 -4.89
N GLU A 117 -7.12 11.00 -4.65
CA GLU A 117 -5.69 10.91 -4.99
C GLU A 117 -4.99 9.87 -4.12
N VAL A 118 -5.31 9.82 -2.83
CA VAL A 118 -4.78 8.81 -1.90
C VAL A 118 -5.11 7.39 -2.39
N ILE A 119 -6.36 7.14 -2.80
CA ILE A 119 -6.75 5.84 -3.37
C ILE A 119 -5.96 5.53 -4.65
N GLY A 120 -5.76 6.52 -5.53
CA GLY A 120 -4.93 6.34 -6.72
C GLY A 120 -3.48 5.95 -6.38
N THR A 121 -2.87 6.60 -5.38
CA THR A 121 -1.52 6.21 -4.93
C THR A 121 -1.47 4.80 -4.35
N LEU A 122 -2.51 4.38 -3.62
CA LEU A 122 -2.61 3.02 -3.09
C LEU A 122 -2.80 2.00 -4.22
N GLU A 123 -3.55 2.33 -5.26
CA GLU A 123 -3.72 1.49 -6.44
C GLU A 123 -2.38 1.24 -7.14
N ASP A 124 -1.60 2.28 -7.42
CA ASP A 124 -0.29 2.14 -8.03
C ASP A 124 0.66 1.29 -7.17
N ARG A 125 0.63 1.52 -5.85
CA ARG A 125 1.45 0.78 -4.90
C ARG A 125 1.07 -0.70 -4.81
N SER A 126 -0.22 -1.01 -4.85
CA SER A 126 -0.72 -2.40 -4.76
C SER A 126 -0.13 -3.30 -5.85
N ARG A 127 0.12 -2.75 -7.05
CA ARG A 127 0.73 -3.45 -8.20
C ARG A 127 2.19 -3.85 -7.96
N GLN A 128 2.86 -3.26 -6.97
CA GLN A 128 4.26 -3.50 -6.63
C GLN A 128 4.43 -4.34 -5.34
N VAL A 129 3.34 -4.64 -4.64
CA VAL A 129 3.38 -5.44 -3.41
C VAL A 129 3.67 -6.90 -3.76
N VAL A 130 4.67 -7.49 -3.10
CA VAL A 130 5.02 -8.90 -3.28
C VAL A 130 4.18 -9.79 -2.35
N PRO A 131 3.76 -10.99 -2.79
CA PRO A 131 2.89 -11.87 -2.00
C PRO A 131 3.68 -12.64 -0.94
N LEU A 132 3.99 -11.99 0.19
CA LEU A 132 4.80 -12.59 1.27
C LEU A 132 4.16 -13.83 1.89
N LYS A 133 2.82 -13.83 2.04
CA LYS A 133 2.07 -14.97 2.60
C LYS A 133 2.22 -16.22 1.73
N GLN A 134 2.27 -16.06 0.41
CA GLN A 134 2.38 -17.17 -0.54
C GLN A 134 3.67 -17.98 -0.37
N ARG A 135 4.74 -17.38 0.15
CA ARG A 135 5.98 -18.11 0.48
C ARG A 135 5.79 -19.22 1.51
N ARG A 136 4.77 -19.11 2.38
CA ARG A 136 4.45 -20.05 3.46
C ARG A 136 3.28 -20.98 3.14
N LEU A 137 2.52 -20.69 2.09
CA LEU A 137 1.38 -21.50 1.68
C LEU A 137 1.86 -22.64 0.76
N PRO A 138 1.31 -23.86 0.89
CA PRO A 138 1.66 -24.96 0.01
C PRO A 138 1.41 -24.61 -1.47
N ILE A 139 2.39 -24.88 -2.31
CA ILE A 139 2.28 -24.67 -3.75
C ILE A 139 1.44 -25.80 -4.36
N THR A 140 0.32 -25.45 -4.98
CA THR A 140 -0.58 -26.40 -5.67
C THR A 140 -0.31 -26.48 -7.18
N ARG A 141 0.30 -25.44 -7.75
CA ARG A 141 0.67 -25.34 -9.16
C ARG A 141 2.01 -24.61 -9.27
N PRO A 142 2.87 -24.95 -10.25
CA PRO A 142 4.14 -24.26 -10.41
C PRO A 142 3.96 -22.75 -10.57
N ILE A 143 4.67 -21.95 -9.77
CA ILE A 143 4.60 -20.48 -9.82
C ILE A 143 5.92 -19.85 -10.27
N PRO A 144 5.89 -18.76 -11.04
CA PRO A 144 7.11 -18.05 -11.41
C PRO A 144 7.73 -17.37 -10.19
N VAL A 145 9.06 -17.43 -10.09
CA VAL A 145 9.87 -16.75 -9.08
C VAL A 145 11.13 -16.15 -9.72
N ASN A 146 11.62 -15.05 -9.16
CA ASN A 146 12.78 -14.33 -9.68
C ASN A 146 13.97 -14.49 -8.72
N ALA A 147 15.16 -14.74 -9.26
CA ALA A 147 16.38 -14.83 -8.47
C ALA A 147 16.87 -13.43 -8.06
N ILE A 148 17.07 -13.23 -6.75
CA ILE A 148 17.51 -11.97 -6.15
C ILE A 148 19.04 -11.86 -6.14
N CYS A 149 19.71 -12.99 -5.93
CA CYS A 149 21.17 -13.10 -5.82
C CYS A 149 21.69 -14.27 -6.66
N SER A 150 22.98 -14.26 -6.97
CA SER A 150 23.61 -15.36 -7.72
C SER A 150 23.91 -16.52 -6.78
N PHE A 151 23.65 -17.75 -7.21
CA PHE A 151 23.89 -18.95 -6.41
C PHE A 151 24.55 -20.04 -7.24
N LYS A 152 25.66 -20.59 -6.73
CA LYS A 152 26.42 -21.67 -7.38
C LYS A 152 26.71 -22.78 -6.38
N GLN A 153 26.13 -23.96 -6.57
CA GLN A 153 26.42 -25.14 -5.73
C GLN A 153 26.05 -26.43 -6.46
N ASN A 154 26.90 -27.46 -6.38
CA ASN A 154 26.63 -28.81 -6.90
C ASN A 154 26.15 -28.84 -8.38
N GLY A 155 26.77 -28.02 -9.25
CA GLY A 155 26.39 -27.91 -10.66
C GLY A 155 25.19 -27.00 -10.94
N ILE A 156 24.49 -26.53 -9.90
CA ILE A 156 23.41 -25.54 -10.04
C ILE A 156 24.04 -24.15 -10.20
N ASN A 157 23.60 -23.40 -11.22
CA ASN A 157 23.99 -22.02 -11.45
C ASN A 157 22.74 -21.15 -11.62
N VAL A 158 22.44 -20.35 -10.60
CA VAL A 158 21.36 -19.36 -10.61
C VAL A 158 21.97 -17.98 -10.81
N GLU A 159 21.53 -17.30 -11.86
CA GLU A 159 21.95 -15.94 -12.16
C GLU A 159 20.96 -14.94 -11.56
N LYS A 160 21.48 -13.86 -10.97
CA LYS A 160 20.65 -12.75 -10.48
C LYS A 160 19.74 -12.22 -11.60
N GLY A 161 18.45 -12.06 -11.29
CA GLY A 161 17.43 -11.59 -12.23
C GLY A 161 16.81 -12.67 -13.11
N SER A 162 17.33 -13.90 -13.09
CA SER A 162 16.73 -15.00 -13.85
C SER A 162 15.37 -15.42 -13.28
N GLN A 163 14.45 -15.79 -14.18
CA GLN A 163 13.14 -16.33 -13.82
C GLN A 163 13.21 -17.85 -13.73
N TRP A 164 12.57 -18.40 -12.69
CA TRP A 164 12.49 -19.82 -12.38
C TRP A 164 11.05 -20.20 -12.05
N LEU A 165 10.74 -21.49 -12.09
CA LEU A 165 9.47 -22.04 -11.64
C LEU A 165 9.66 -22.75 -10.30
N LEU A 166 8.87 -22.33 -9.31
CA LEU A 166 8.77 -22.96 -7.99
C LEU A 166 7.70 -24.05 -8.03
N HIS A 167 8.12 -25.30 -7.79
CA HIS A 167 7.24 -26.46 -7.74
C HIS A 167 6.83 -26.84 -6.32
N ASP A 168 7.75 -26.70 -5.36
CA ASP A 168 7.54 -27.14 -3.98
C ASP A 168 8.31 -26.27 -2.99
N ASN A 169 7.60 -25.76 -1.98
CA ASN A 169 8.14 -24.96 -0.88
C ASN A 169 8.04 -25.64 0.49
N SER A 170 7.72 -26.94 0.56
CA SER A 170 7.61 -27.70 1.80
C SER A 170 8.93 -27.85 2.56
N GLY A 171 10.06 -27.73 1.86
CA GLY A 171 11.38 -27.77 2.48
C GLY A 171 11.63 -26.58 3.41
N ARG A 172 12.18 -26.84 4.60
CA ARG A 172 12.44 -25.81 5.62
C ARG A 172 13.34 -24.67 5.15
N ILE A 173 14.28 -24.96 4.26
CA ILE A 173 15.31 -24.02 3.79
C ILE A 173 15.39 -23.98 2.26
N LYS A 174 15.29 -25.14 1.62
CA LYS A 174 15.42 -25.28 0.17
C LYS A 174 14.05 -25.52 -0.47
N TRP A 175 13.88 -24.93 -1.63
CA TRP A 175 12.73 -25.10 -2.50
C TRP A 175 13.11 -25.91 -3.73
N ARG A 176 12.15 -26.65 -4.27
CA ARG A 176 12.31 -27.35 -5.55
C ARG A 176 11.93 -26.39 -6.67
N VAL A 177 12.92 -26.05 -7.49
CA VAL A 177 12.80 -25.06 -8.57
C VAL A 177 13.37 -25.59 -9.87
N SER A 178 12.89 -25.06 -11.00
CA SER A 178 13.37 -25.44 -12.35
C SER A 178 13.51 -24.21 -13.25
N ARG A 179 14.40 -24.28 -14.25
CA ARG A 179 14.64 -23.20 -15.23
C ARG A 179 13.57 -23.14 -16.34
N GLY A 180 12.72 -24.15 -16.44
CA GLY A 180 11.62 -24.26 -17.42
C GLY A 180 10.56 -25.27 -16.99
N MET A 181 9.52 -25.48 -17.80
CA MET A 181 8.39 -26.37 -17.45
C MET A 181 8.74 -27.86 -17.35
N ASN A 182 9.92 -28.28 -17.81
CA ASN A 182 10.32 -29.67 -17.79
C ASN A 182 10.79 -30.07 -16.38
N LEU A 183 10.04 -30.97 -15.72
CA LEU A 183 10.33 -31.48 -14.37
C LEU A 183 11.68 -32.24 -14.24
N THR A 184 12.36 -32.51 -15.35
CA THR A 184 13.63 -33.26 -15.36
C THR A 184 14.84 -32.43 -14.93
N ASP A 185 14.70 -31.11 -14.80
CA ASP A 185 15.75 -30.17 -14.38
C ASP A 185 15.49 -29.58 -12.99
N ASP A 186 14.77 -30.33 -12.14
CA ASP A 186 14.43 -29.90 -10.80
C ASP A 186 15.68 -29.83 -9.91
N SER A 187 15.90 -28.63 -9.35
CA SER A 187 17.02 -28.29 -8.49
C SER A 187 16.53 -27.87 -7.11
N ASN A 188 17.28 -28.25 -6.06
CA ASN A 188 16.99 -27.84 -4.69
C ASN A 188 17.85 -26.63 -4.31
N VAL A 189 17.23 -25.45 -4.29
CA VAL A 189 17.92 -24.17 -4.07
C VAL A 189 17.35 -23.47 -2.84
N PRO A 190 18.16 -22.77 -2.01
CA PRO A 190 17.64 -22.04 -0.86
C PRO A 190 16.54 -21.05 -1.25
N GLY A 191 15.37 -21.12 -0.59
CA GLY A 191 14.22 -20.27 -0.90
C GLY A 191 14.48 -18.77 -0.71
N VAL A 192 15.50 -18.42 0.08
CA VAL A 192 15.97 -17.03 0.27
C VAL A 192 16.51 -16.41 -1.02
N VAL A 193 16.96 -17.21 -1.99
CA VAL A 193 17.47 -16.74 -3.29
C VAL A 193 16.34 -16.19 -4.17
N PHE A 194 15.09 -16.60 -3.92
CA PHE A 194 13.97 -16.29 -4.79
C PHE A 194 13.00 -15.28 -4.20
N LEU A 195 12.43 -14.46 -5.08
CA LEU A 195 11.29 -13.58 -4.84
C LEU A 195 10.08 -14.10 -5.63
N ILE A 196 8.91 -14.15 -5.00
CA ILE A 196 7.66 -14.31 -5.76
C ILE A 196 7.31 -12.91 -6.30
N PRO A 197 7.21 -12.72 -7.62
CA PRO A 197 7.03 -11.40 -8.20
C PRO A 197 5.67 -10.80 -7.80
N PRO A 198 5.55 -9.47 -7.78
CA PRO A 198 4.25 -8.80 -7.64
C PRO A 198 3.36 -9.06 -8.88
N PRO A 199 2.03 -8.84 -8.80
CA PRO A 199 1.30 -8.27 -7.66
C PRO A 199 0.80 -9.33 -6.65
N ASP A 200 0.61 -8.89 -5.41
CA ASP A 200 -0.15 -9.63 -4.39
C ASP A 200 -1.66 -9.44 -4.63
N GLN A 201 -2.39 -10.54 -4.85
CA GLN A 201 -3.83 -10.46 -5.14
C GLN A 201 -4.61 -9.86 -3.98
N GLU A 202 -4.23 -10.17 -2.74
CA GLU A 202 -4.90 -9.60 -1.56
C GLU A 202 -4.71 -8.08 -1.47
N ALA A 203 -3.56 -7.57 -1.94
CA ALA A 203 -3.30 -6.14 -2.01
C ALA A 203 -4.20 -5.45 -3.04
N LEU A 204 -4.34 -6.02 -4.25
CA LEU A 204 -5.27 -5.53 -5.28
C LEU A 204 -6.71 -5.52 -4.75
N ASP A 205 -7.16 -6.64 -4.20
CA ASP A 205 -8.52 -6.78 -3.68
C ASP A 205 -8.80 -5.77 -2.55
N SER A 206 -7.79 -5.40 -1.76
CA SER A 206 -7.94 -4.41 -0.69
C SER A 206 -8.18 -3.00 -1.21
N VAL A 207 -7.49 -2.59 -2.28
CA VAL A 207 -7.71 -1.29 -2.92
C VAL A 207 -9.07 -1.28 -3.64
N ASP A 208 -9.46 -2.37 -4.28
CA ASP A 208 -10.78 -2.48 -4.91
C ASP A 208 -11.94 -2.38 -3.89
N ARG A 209 -11.74 -2.88 -2.66
CA ARG A 209 -12.70 -2.67 -1.57
C ARG A 209 -12.74 -1.21 -1.12
N LEU A 210 -11.57 -0.58 -0.93
CA LEU A 210 -11.47 0.84 -0.60
C LEU A 210 -12.14 1.74 -1.64
N ARG A 211 -11.90 1.47 -2.94
CA ARG A 211 -12.48 2.24 -4.03
C ARG A 211 -14.00 2.16 -4.03
N ARG A 212 -14.56 0.94 -3.88
CA ARG A 212 -16.01 0.75 -3.76
C ARG A 212 -16.59 1.46 -2.54
N ALA A 213 -15.91 1.40 -1.39
CA ALA A 213 -16.36 2.11 -0.20
C ALA A 213 -16.38 3.63 -0.41
N TYR A 214 -15.35 4.18 -1.06
CA TYR A 214 -15.28 5.59 -1.43
C TYR A 214 -16.41 6.01 -2.38
N ASP A 215 -16.69 5.22 -3.42
CA ASP A 215 -17.77 5.54 -4.38
C ASP A 215 -19.14 5.54 -3.68
N VAL A 216 -19.39 4.55 -2.80
CA VAL A 216 -20.61 4.48 -1.97
C VAL A 216 -20.74 5.70 -1.07
N GLN A 217 -19.65 6.10 -0.41
CA GLN A 217 -19.63 7.25 0.50
C GLN A 217 -19.83 8.57 -0.24
N THR A 218 -19.27 8.70 -1.45
CA THR A 218 -19.46 9.88 -2.32
C THR A 218 -20.93 9.99 -2.74
N ALA A 219 -21.55 8.88 -3.12
CA ALA A 219 -22.98 8.83 -3.44
C ALA A 219 -23.86 9.11 -2.21
N LEU A 220 -23.44 8.68 -1.01
CA LEU A 220 -24.12 9.04 0.24
C LEU A 220 -24.04 10.54 0.51
N TRP A 221 -22.85 11.13 0.39
CA TRP A 221 -22.63 12.57 0.53
C TRP A 221 -23.54 13.37 -0.41
N GLN A 222 -23.59 13.02 -1.70
CA GLN A 222 -24.46 13.69 -2.69
C GLN A 222 -25.93 13.69 -2.27
N ARG A 223 -26.45 12.52 -1.86
CA ARG A 223 -27.84 12.38 -1.40
C ARG A 223 -28.11 13.17 -0.12
N LYS A 224 -27.19 13.17 0.84
CA LYS A 224 -27.34 13.91 2.10
C LYS A 224 -27.25 15.42 1.87
N GLN A 225 -26.35 15.86 1.00
CA GLN A 225 -26.20 17.27 0.63
C GLN A 225 -27.47 17.82 -0.01
N LEU A 226 -28.06 17.06 -0.95
CA LEU A 226 -29.33 17.45 -1.58
C LEU A 226 -30.43 17.60 -0.53
N ARG A 227 -30.58 16.62 0.38
CA ARG A 227 -31.57 16.68 1.47
C ARG A 227 -31.33 17.84 2.42
N MET A 228 -30.07 18.11 2.80
CA MET A 228 -29.73 19.22 3.69
C MET A 228 -30.12 20.56 3.05
N ARG A 229 -29.83 20.74 1.76
CA ARG A 229 -30.25 21.93 1.00
C ARG A 229 -31.77 22.07 0.94
N GLN A 230 -32.51 20.97 0.71
CA GLN A 230 -33.97 20.97 0.75
C GLN A 230 -34.49 21.44 2.13
N ASN A 231 -33.96 20.87 3.21
CA ASN A 231 -34.33 21.23 4.58
C ASN A 231 -34.02 22.69 4.88
N MET A 232 -32.88 23.23 4.40
CA MET A 232 -32.52 24.63 4.56
C MET A 232 -33.52 25.57 3.86
N ILE A 233 -33.95 25.23 2.65
CA ILE A 233 -34.98 25.99 1.92
C ILE A 233 -36.30 25.96 2.70
N PHE A 234 -36.74 24.80 3.18
CA PHE A 234 -37.98 24.68 3.96
C PHE A 234 -37.90 25.44 5.29
N ALA A 235 -36.78 25.37 6.00
CA ALA A 235 -36.56 26.13 7.22
C ALA A 235 -36.64 27.64 6.95
N THR A 236 -36.02 28.12 5.87
CA THR A 236 -36.06 29.53 5.50
C THR A 236 -37.47 29.98 5.12
N ILE A 237 -38.19 29.19 4.34
CA ILE A 237 -39.60 29.48 3.99
C ILE A 237 -40.47 29.52 5.25
N LYS A 238 -40.26 28.60 6.20
CA LYS A 238 -41.02 28.57 7.47
C LYS A 238 -40.79 29.84 8.28
N VAL A 239 -39.56 30.34 8.35
CA VAL A 239 -39.23 31.61 9.01
C VAL A 239 -39.90 32.78 8.29
N VAL A 240 -39.78 32.87 6.96
CA VAL A 240 -40.38 33.96 6.17
C VAL A 240 -41.91 33.98 6.30
N LYS A 241 -42.57 32.81 6.27
CA LYS A 241 -44.03 32.70 6.45
C LYS A 241 -44.49 33.03 7.87
N GLY A 242 -43.60 32.94 8.85
CA GLY A 242 -43.90 33.22 10.25
C GLY A 242 -43.88 34.71 10.61
N TRP A 243 -43.44 35.58 9.70
CA TRP A 243 -43.33 37.01 9.98
C TRP A 243 -44.67 37.72 9.97
N ASP A 244 -44.87 38.59 10.95
CA ASP A 244 -45.96 39.57 10.95
C ASP A 244 -45.53 40.88 10.25
N LEU A 245 -46.50 41.78 10.03
CA LEU A 245 -46.25 43.06 9.34
C LEU A 245 -45.24 43.94 10.09
N ALA A 246 -45.23 43.89 11.42
CA ALA A 246 -44.34 44.70 12.24
C ALA A 246 -42.88 44.22 12.13
N GLN A 247 -42.65 42.90 12.20
CA GLN A 247 -41.36 42.27 11.99
C GLN A 247 -40.83 42.53 10.58
N PHE A 248 -41.69 42.41 9.55
CA PHE A 248 -41.30 42.67 8.17
C PHE A 248 -40.87 44.12 7.94
N LEU A 249 -41.58 45.09 8.52
CA LEU A 249 -41.26 46.52 8.42
C LEU A 249 -40.01 46.90 9.22
N ALA A 250 -39.77 46.24 10.36
CA ALA A 250 -38.58 46.43 11.18
C ALA A 250 -37.29 45.93 10.50
N MET A 251 -37.40 44.95 9.61
CA MET A 251 -36.26 44.48 8.81
C MET A 251 -35.85 45.52 7.76
N GLY A 252 -34.54 45.77 7.61
CA GLY A 252 -34.02 46.63 6.54
C GLY A 252 -34.25 46.03 5.14
N ALA A 253 -34.34 46.87 4.11
CA ALA A 253 -34.50 46.42 2.72
C ALA A 253 -33.35 45.49 2.27
N ASP A 254 -32.13 45.74 2.74
CA ASP A 254 -30.96 44.93 2.44
C ASP A 254 -31.07 43.52 3.01
N GLN A 255 -31.56 43.39 4.26
CA GLN A 255 -31.74 42.09 4.91
C GLN A 255 -32.83 41.27 4.21
N ARG A 256 -33.93 41.90 3.79
CA ARG A 256 -34.98 41.23 2.99
C ARG A 256 -34.46 40.77 1.63
N ASN A 257 -33.69 41.61 0.96
CA ASN A 257 -33.09 41.29 -0.33
C ASN A 257 -32.06 40.16 -0.23
N ALA A 258 -31.26 40.13 0.85
CA ALA A 258 -30.29 39.07 1.12
C ALA A 258 -30.98 37.72 1.31
N ILE A 259 -32.04 37.65 2.13
CA ILE A 259 -32.80 36.41 2.35
C ILE A 259 -33.44 35.91 1.06
N ARG A 260 -34.04 36.81 0.27
CA ARG A 260 -34.61 36.46 -1.04
C ARG A 260 -33.54 35.94 -2.01
N LYS A 261 -32.36 36.57 -2.02
CA LYS A 261 -31.24 36.16 -2.87
C LYS A 261 -30.72 34.78 -2.46
N ALA A 262 -30.52 34.52 -1.17
CA ALA A 262 -30.08 33.22 -0.64
C ALA A 262 -31.07 32.10 -1.00
N LEU A 263 -32.37 32.32 -0.81
CA LEU A 263 -33.44 31.39 -1.22
C LEU A 263 -33.39 31.06 -2.72
N ASN A 264 -33.22 32.08 -3.57
CA ASN A 264 -33.13 31.87 -5.01
C ASN A 264 -31.84 31.13 -5.40
N GLU A 265 -30.71 31.43 -4.76
CA GLU A 265 -29.45 30.74 -5.00
C GLU A 265 -29.52 29.26 -4.59
N ASP A 266 -30.09 28.97 -3.43
CA ASP A 266 -30.27 27.60 -2.96
C ASP A 266 -31.27 26.83 -3.81
N ALA A 267 -32.38 27.44 -4.22
CA ALA A 267 -33.33 26.82 -5.14
C ALA A 267 -32.69 26.51 -6.51
N ASN A 268 -31.90 27.44 -7.06
CA ASN A 268 -31.20 27.25 -8.32
C ASN A 268 -30.13 26.15 -8.24
N LYS A 269 -29.39 26.07 -7.12
CA LYS A 269 -28.41 24.99 -6.90
C LYS A 269 -29.11 23.64 -6.77
N LEU A 270 -30.26 23.59 -6.10
CA LEU A 270 -31.05 22.37 -5.95
C LEU A 270 -31.57 21.84 -7.30
N LEU A 271 -32.03 22.74 -8.17
CA LEU A 271 -32.45 22.40 -9.53
C LEU A 271 -31.29 21.86 -10.37
N ARG A 272 -30.08 22.41 -10.22
CA ARG A 272 -28.87 21.93 -10.92
C ARG A 272 -28.35 20.60 -10.38
N GLU A 273 -28.62 20.29 -9.12
CA GLU A 273 -28.19 19.05 -8.43
C GLU A 273 -29.25 17.93 -8.54
N GLY A 274 -30.43 18.22 -9.11
CA GLY A 274 -31.57 17.30 -9.20
C GLY A 274 -31.81 16.64 -10.56
N ASP A 275 -31.07 17.05 -11.61
CA ASP A 275 -30.97 16.37 -12.91
C ASP A 275 -29.73 15.44 -12.94
#